data_AF-A0A497KD26-F1
#
_entry.id   AF-A0A497KD26-F1
#
_cell.length_a   1.000
_cell.length_b   1.000
_cell.length_c   1.000
_cell.angle_alpha   90.00
_cell.angle_beta   90.00
_cell.angle_gamma   90.00
#
_symmetry.space_group_name_H-M   'P 1'
#
loop_
_entity.id
_entity.type
_entity.pdbx_description
1 polymer ?
#
loop_
_entity_poly.entity_id
_entity_poly.type
_entity_poly.pdbx_seq_one_letter_code
_entity_poly.pdbx_strand_id
1 'polypeptide(L)' 'MQLKIDSIKLDREEHREVLRWSVKNDVTYYDSVYVRSSKKIGAALLTADDVLYEKASKEVPTLHLKDYEK' A
#
# COMPACT_ATOMS: atom_id res chain seq x y z
N MET A 1 -19.45 10.30 18.76
CA MET A 1 -19.30 9.48 17.55
C MET A 1 -17.89 8.92 17.55
N GLN A 2 -17.71 7.63 17.82
CA GLN A 2 -16.38 7.01 17.85
C GLN A 2 -16.12 6.44 16.45
N LEU A 3 -15.16 7.01 15.72
CA LEU A 3 -14.80 6.52 14.39
C LEU A 3 -14.24 5.09 14.55
N LYS A 4 -14.81 4.09 13.87
CA LYS A 4 -14.34 2.70 13.85
C LYS A 4 -13.06 2.58 13.01
N ILE A 5 -12.02 3.31 13.42
CA ILE A 5 -10.70 3.30 12.76
C ILE A 5 -9.88 2.20 13.44
N ASP A 6 -9.49 1.21 12.65
CA ASP A 6 -8.54 0.19 13.08
C ASP A 6 -7.10 0.60 12.73
N SER A 7 -6.10 -0.12 13.24
CA SER A 7 -4.69 0.12 12.99
C SER A 7 -3.96 -1.14 12.54
N ILE A 8 -3.10 -0.99 11.54
CA ILE A 8 -2.22 -2.06 11.07
C ILE A 8 -0.84 -1.83 11.67
N LYS A 9 -0.37 -2.75 12.52
CA LYS A 9 0.98 -2.71 13.09
C LYS A 9 1.94 -3.50 12.22
N LEU A 10 3.05 -2.89 11.85
CA LEU A 10 4.17 -3.56 11.18
C LEU A 10 5.23 -3.92 12.21
N ASP A 11 5.81 -5.12 12.09
CA ASP A 11 6.97 -5.51 12.88
C ASP A 11 8.28 -5.01 12.25
N ARG A 12 9.41 -5.31 12.90
CA ARG A 12 10.73 -4.86 12.46
C ARG A 12 11.11 -5.41 11.08
N GLU A 13 10.81 -6.67 10.78
CA GLU A 13 11.15 -7.25 9.48
C GLU A 13 10.26 -6.67 8.38
N GLU A 14 8.99 -6.42 8.69
CA GLU A 14 8.09 -5.74 7.76
C GLU A 14 8.55 -4.31 7.46
N HIS A 15 9.03 -3.57 8.46
CA HIS A 15 9.63 -2.25 8.23
C HIS A 15 10.89 -2.32 7.33
N ARG A 16 11.68 -3.40 7.42
CA ARG A 16 12.83 -3.64 6.54
C ARG A 16 12.38 -3.95 5.11
N GLU A 17 11.33 -4.76 4.96
CA GLU A 17 10.75 -5.06 3.65
C GLU A 17 10.18 -3.80 2.98
N VAL A 18 9.47 -2.96 3.73
CA VAL A 18 8.97 -1.66 3.26
C VAL A 18 10.12 -0.81 2.72
N LEU A 19 11.22 -0.67 3.48
CA LEU A 19 12.38 0.09 3.03
C LEU A 19 13.03 -0.53 1.78
N ARG A 20 13.18 -1.85 1.73
CA ARG A 20 13.75 -2.54 0.56
C ARG A 20 12.89 -2.34 -0.68
N TRP A 21 11.57 -2.44 -0.53
CA TRP A 21 10.65 -2.27 -1.64
C TRP A 21 10.62 -0.82 -2.13
N SER A 22 10.69 0.16 -1.23
CA SER A 22 10.75 1.59 -1.58
C SER A 22 11.97 1.91 -2.43
N VAL A 23 13.14 1.41 -2.02
CA VAL A 23 14.41 1.60 -2.76
C VAL A 23 14.37 0.87 -4.09
N LYS A 24 13.90 -0.38 -4.12
CA LYS A 24 13.83 -1.18 -5.36
C LYS A 24 12.93 -0.54 -6.42
N ASN A 25 11.82 0.07 -5.98
CA ASN A 25 10.81 0.61 -6.89
C ASN A 25 10.92 2.12 -7.07
N ASP A 26 11.90 2.80 -6.48
CA ASP A 26 12.06 4.26 -6.54
C ASP A 26 10.75 4.99 -6.19
N VAL A 27 10.25 4.74 -4.98
CA VAL A 27 9.05 5.37 -4.41
C VAL A 27 9.30 5.74 -2.95
N THR A 28 8.38 6.50 -2.37
CA THR A 28 8.53 6.89 -0.97
C THR A 28 8.37 5.68 -0.04
N TYR A 29 8.92 5.83 1.16
CA TYR A 29 8.70 4.85 2.23
C TYR A 29 7.20 4.68 2.52
N TYR A 30 6.43 5.77 2.49
CA TYR A 30 4.99 5.76 2.76
C TYR A 30 4.21 4.94 1.74
N ASP A 31 4.53 5.07 0.46
CA ASP A 31 3.90 4.26 -0.60
C ASP A 31 4.07 2.77 -0.36
N SER A 32 5.29 2.41 0.05
CA SER A 32 5.69 1.05 0.37
C SER A 32 4.97 0.51 1.62
N VAL A 33 4.67 1.39 2.59
CA VAL A 33 3.86 1.03 3.77
C VAL A 33 2.45 0.67 3.35
N TYR A 34 1.83 1.41 2.42
CA TYR A 34 0.49 1.06 1.93
C TYR A 34 0.48 -0.30 1.24
N VAL A 35 1.45 -0.56 0.36
CA VAL A 35 1.58 -1.86 -0.33
C VAL A 35 1.77 -3.01 0.67
N ARG A 36 2.71 -2.87 1.62
CA ARG A 36 2.95 -3.90 2.64
C ARG A 36 1.74 -4.11 3.53
N SER A 37 1.05 -3.04 3.92
CA SER A 37 -0.14 -3.10 4.77
C SER A 37 -1.28 -3.83 4.05
N SER A 38 -1.57 -3.44 2.80
CA SER A 38 -2.56 -4.12 1.94
C SER A 38 -2.23 -5.61 1.78
N LYS A 39 -0.96 -5.95 1.54
CA LYS A 39 -0.49 -7.34 1.46
C LYS A 39 -0.72 -8.11 2.77
N LYS A 40 -0.42 -7.48 3.92
CA LYS A 40 -0.55 -8.09 5.25
C LYS A 40 -1.99 -8.46 5.58
N ILE A 41 -2.94 -7.60 5.24
CA ILE A 41 -4.36 -7.81 5.57
C ILE A 41 -5.16 -8.44 4.42
N GLY A 42 -4.52 -8.72 3.28
CA GLY A 42 -5.17 -9.30 2.10
C GLY A 42 -6.21 -8.38 1.45
N ALA A 43 -6.02 -7.05 1.55
CA ALA A 43 -6.95 -6.06 1.01
C ALA A 43 -6.42 -5.41 -0.27
N ALA A 44 -7.33 -4.91 -1.10
CA ALA A 44 -6.96 -4.12 -2.27
C ALA A 44 -6.46 -2.73 -1.87
N LEU A 45 -5.40 -2.25 -2.52
CA LEU A 45 -4.92 -0.88 -2.40
C LEU A 45 -5.72 0.04 -3.35
N LEU A 46 -6.40 1.03 -2.80
CA LEU A 46 -7.02 2.10 -3.59
C LEU A 46 -6.09 3.31 -3.59
N THR A 47 -5.71 3.81 -4.77
CA THR A 47 -4.82 4.96 -4.91
C THR A 47 -5.24 5.86 -6.07
N ALA A 48 -4.95 7.16 -5.98
CA ALA A 48 -5.10 8.11 -7.09
C ALA A 48 -3.76 8.50 -7.73
N ASP A 49 -2.66 7.89 -7.27
CA ASP A 49 -1.31 8.10 -7.80
C ASP A 49 -1.01 7.06 -8.88
N ASP A 50 -0.79 7.52 -10.11
CA ASP A 50 -0.54 6.65 -11.27
C ASP A 50 0.78 5.85 -11.11
N VAL A 51 1.82 6.44 -10.53
CA VAL A 51 3.13 5.78 -10.33
C VAL A 51 3.00 4.67 -9.29
N LEU A 52 2.31 4.94 -8.18
CA LEU A 52 2.04 3.95 -7.16
C LEU A 52 1.12 2.84 -7.70
N TYR A 53 0.10 3.19 -8.47
CA TYR A 53 -0.79 2.22 -9.10
C TYR A 53 -0.02 1.22 -9.98
N GLU A 54 0.85 1.72 -10.86
CA GLU A 54 1.63 0.86 -11.77
C GLU A 54 2.59 -0.07 -11.03
N LYS A 55 3.20 0.40 -9.94
CA LYS A 55 4.17 -0.38 -9.15
C LYS A 55 3.47 -1.35 -8.19
N ALA A 56 2.40 -0.92 -7.51
CA ALA A 56 1.68 -1.73 -6.53
C ALA A 56 0.84 -2.84 -7.18
N SER A 57 0.26 -2.60 -8.37
CA SER A 57 -0.55 -3.60 -9.11
C SER A 57 0.23 -4.87 -9.46
N LYS A 58 1.56 -4.83 -9.46
CA LYS A 58 2.45 -5.97 -9.67
C LYS A 58 2.61 -6.86 -8.42
N GLU A 59 2.16 -6.39 -7.25
CA GLU A 59 2.41 -7.03 -5.95
C GLU A 59 1.12 -7.33 -5.16
N VAL A 60 0.12 -6.45 -5.26
CA VAL A 60 -1.17 -6.57 -4.55
C VAL A 60 -2.31 -6.14 -5.47
N PRO A 61 -3.54 -6.65 -5.25
CA PRO A 61 -4.72 -6.09 -5.91
C PRO A 61 -4.75 -4.58 -5.70
N THR A 62 -4.76 -3.82 -6.78
CA THR A 62 -4.67 -2.36 -6.73
C THR A 62 -5.71 -1.78 -7.67
N LEU A 63 -6.44 -0.76 -7.20
CA LEU A 63 -7.43 -0.04 -7.98
C LEU A 63 -7.03 1.43 -8.05
N HIS A 64 -7.11 2.00 -9.26
CA HIS A 64 -6.95 3.43 -9.42
C HIS A 64 -8.26 4.14 -9.10
N LEU A 65 -8.21 5.28 -8.41
CA LEU A 65 -9.41 6.01 -7.95
C LEU A 65 -10.30 6.45 -9.12
N LYS A 66 -9.72 6.74 -10.29
CA LYS A 66 -10.46 7.06 -11.52
C LYS A 66 -11.36 5.90 -12.02
N ASP A 67 -10.98 4.67 -11.69
CA ASP A 67 -11.70 3.45 -12.06
C ASP A 67 -12.61 2.96 -10.92
N TYR A 68 -12.60 3.65 -9.77
CA TYR A 68 -13.49 3.38 -8.66
C TYR A 68 -14.86 4.05 -8.91
N GLU A 69 -15.61 3.49 -9.85
CA GLU A 69 -17.03 3.78 -10.01
C GLU A 69 -17.86 3.02 -8.95
N LYS A 70 -18.95 3.64 -8.49
CA LYS A 70 -19.91 3.06 -7.53
C LYS A 70 -20.98 2.25 -8.24
#